data_AF-A0A8J8DX93-F1
#
_entry.id   AF-A0A8J8DX93-F1
#
_cell.length_a   1.000
_cell.length_b   1.000
_cell.length_c   1.000
_cell.angle_alpha   90.00
_cell.angle_beta   90.00
_cell.angle_gamma   90.00
#
_symmetry.space_group_name_H-M   'P 1'
#
loop_
_entity.id
_entity.type
_entity.pdbx_description
1 polymer ?
#
loop_
_entity_poly.entity_id
_entity_poly.type
_entity_poly.pdbx_seq_one_letter_code
_entity_poly.pdbx_strand_id
1 'polypeptide(L)'
;MIALVLGIIVGIGLALILGRLKGRAHELTMVMLTPVFTYIVAQWFYGGWEGNVFISTPLGDFKPSELIGLETFLTLFITLLYVNFRGKRALTIDELPGTSALVWAMTGLGIGLSASGWGLLLVPGVALYLFMIWLAHRDPFVGLKARPCGSELGEVASALGYNCLTDENSLSVYKLGNCLLVGGGLVEKFPRWKEVVECMGKVPDLGMGLKLAIHGIYLLPALVGVLMGDGPFTTMGLIALTLFVFFLNLTVTVTLTKGKVREECREVLEEYAEFFRKNKKKGRLDVIID
;
A
#
# COMPACT_ATOMS: atom_id res chain seq x y z
N MET A 1 5.41 -23.97 -13.86
CA MET A 1 5.38 -22.52 -14.19
C MET A 1 4.10 -22.08 -14.92
N ILE A 2 3.05 -22.92 -14.97
CA ILE A 2 1.81 -22.57 -15.70
C ILE A 2 1.01 -21.53 -14.90
N ALA A 3 0.91 -21.69 -13.58
CA ALA A 3 0.14 -20.80 -12.75
C ALA A 3 0.76 -19.40 -12.64
N LEU A 4 2.10 -19.30 -12.64
CA LEU A 4 2.84 -18.03 -12.77
C LEU A 4 2.41 -17.27 -14.02
N VAL A 5 2.44 -17.92 -15.19
CA VAL A 5 2.09 -17.29 -16.47
C VAL A 5 0.62 -16.86 -16.50
N LEU A 6 -0.29 -17.75 -16.10
CA LEU A 6 -1.72 -17.45 -16.07
C LEU A 6 -2.05 -16.35 -15.05
N GLY A 7 -1.44 -16.42 -13.87
CA GLY A 7 -1.58 -15.41 -12.82
C GLY A 7 -1.15 -14.03 -13.29
N ILE A 8 -0.01 -13.93 -13.99
CA ILE A 8 0.47 -12.68 -14.59
C ILE A 8 -0.50 -12.18 -15.67
N ILE A 9 -0.93 -13.03 -16.60
CA ILE A 9 -1.85 -12.65 -17.68
C ILE A 9 -3.15 -12.10 -17.10
N VAL A 10 -3.74 -12.80 -16.13
CA VAL A 10 -5.00 -12.40 -15.51
C VAL A 10 -4.80 -11.15 -14.65
N GLY A 11 -3.83 -11.16 -13.72
CA GLY A 11 -3.64 -10.06 -12.77
C GLY A 11 -3.22 -8.75 -13.44
N ILE A 12 -2.18 -8.78 -14.28
CA ILE A 12 -1.73 -7.58 -15.01
C ILE A 12 -2.74 -7.17 -16.08
N GLY A 13 -3.36 -8.14 -16.79
CA GLY A 13 -4.38 -7.85 -17.78
C GLY A 13 -5.58 -7.10 -17.18
N LEU A 14 -6.11 -7.59 -16.06
CA LEU A 14 -7.20 -6.92 -15.33
C LEU A 14 -6.77 -5.56 -14.79
N ALA A 15 -5.55 -5.44 -14.27
CA ALA A 15 -5.00 -4.17 -13.79
C ALA A 15 -4.93 -3.14 -14.91
N LEU A 16 -4.45 -3.50 -16.11
CA LEU A 16 -4.38 -2.60 -17.26
C LEU A 16 -5.76 -2.16 -17.75
N ILE A 17 -6.73 -3.08 -17.80
CA ILE A 17 -8.12 -2.75 -18.17
C ILE A 17 -8.70 -1.75 -17.16
N LEU A 18 -8.58 -2.04 -15.86
CA LEU A 18 -9.09 -1.14 -14.82
C LEU A 18 -8.31 0.18 -14.77
N GLY A 19 -7.02 0.18 -15.05
CA GLY A 19 -6.18 1.36 -15.16
C GLY A 19 -6.66 2.32 -16.25
N ARG A 20 -7.03 1.78 -17.41
CA ARG A 20 -7.62 2.58 -18.50
C ARG A 20 -8.98 3.17 -18.14
N LEU A 21 -9.79 2.44 -17.37
CA LEU A 21 -11.16 2.85 -17.03
C LEU A 21 -11.26 3.77 -15.82
N LYS A 22 -10.40 3.57 -14.81
CA LYS A 22 -10.51 4.19 -13.47
C LYS A 22 -9.23 4.92 -13.03
N GLY A 23 -8.22 5.00 -13.89
CA GLY A 23 -6.98 5.72 -13.63
C GLY A 23 -5.91 4.86 -12.94
N ARG A 24 -4.74 5.48 -12.72
CA ARG A 24 -3.51 4.75 -12.43
C ARG A 24 -3.44 4.19 -11.01
N ALA A 25 -4.06 4.83 -10.02
CA ALA A 25 -4.20 4.26 -8.68
C ALA A 25 -4.94 2.91 -8.70
N HIS A 26 -6.00 2.79 -9.50
CA HIS A 26 -6.73 1.52 -9.66
C HIS A 26 -5.91 0.45 -10.37
N GLU A 27 -5.07 0.82 -11.34
CA GLU A 27 -4.10 -0.10 -11.96
C GLU A 27 -3.16 -0.70 -10.91
N LEU A 28 -2.55 0.17 -10.10
CA LEU A 28 -1.54 -0.22 -9.12
C LEU A 28 -2.14 -1.01 -7.95
N THR A 29 -3.35 -0.69 -7.51
CA THR A 29 -4.01 -1.46 -6.45
C THR A 29 -4.45 -2.83 -6.95
N MET A 30 -4.95 -2.94 -8.18
CA MET A 30 -5.39 -4.22 -8.75
C MET A 30 -4.23 -5.15 -9.09
N VAL A 31 -3.11 -4.62 -9.57
CA VAL A 31 -1.95 -5.48 -9.89
C VAL A 31 -1.40 -6.17 -8.63
N MET A 32 -1.57 -5.58 -7.44
CA MET A 32 -1.18 -6.20 -6.17
C MET A 32 -1.97 -7.49 -5.84
N LEU A 33 -3.06 -7.80 -6.55
CA LEU A 33 -3.80 -9.06 -6.42
C LEU A 33 -3.23 -10.20 -7.27
N THR A 34 -2.27 -9.93 -8.17
CA THR A 34 -1.66 -10.94 -9.06
C THR A 34 -1.09 -12.15 -8.30
N PRO A 35 -0.40 -11.99 -7.14
CA PRO A 35 0.06 -13.13 -6.35
C PRO A 35 -1.08 -14.02 -5.84
N VAL A 36 -2.22 -13.41 -5.48
CA VAL A 36 -3.42 -14.14 -5.03
C VAL A 36 -4.00 -14.98 -6.18
N PHE A 37 -4.14 -14.39 -7.37
CA PHE A 37 -4.60 -15.13 -8.55
C PHE A 37 -3.64 -16.27 -8.90
N THR A 38 -2.33 -16.02 -8.84
CA THR A 38 -1.32 -17.06 -9.08
C THR A 38 -1.49 -18.20 -8.09
N TYR A 39 -1.61 -17.91 -6.79
CA TYR A 39 -1.77 -18.93 -5.76
C TYR A 39 -3.03 -19.78 -5.99
N ILE A 40 -4.18 -19.15 -6.28
CA ILE A 40 -5.43 -19.85 -6.54
C ILE A 40 -5.32 -20.77 -7.77
N VAL A 41 -4.73 -20.26 -8.86
CA VAL A 41 -4.52 -21.06 -10.08
C VAL A 41 -3.55 -22.20 -9.79
N ALA A 42 -2.48 -21.96 -9.03
CA ALA A 42 -1.49 -22.97 -8.68
C ALA A 42 -2.12 -24.08 -7.80
N GLN A 43 -2.96 -23.71 -6.83
CA GLN A 43 -3.75 -24.66 -6.05
C GLN A 43 -4.72 -25.48 -6.92
N TRP A 44 -5.28 -24.91 -7.99
CA TRP A 44 -6.13 -25.66 -8.91
C TRP A 44 -5.36 -26.71 -9.71
N PHE A 45 -4.15 -26.37 -10.19
CA PHE A 45 -3.34 -27.28 -11.01
C PHE A 45 -2.57 -28.32 -10.20
N TYR A 46 -2.07 -27.92 -9.02
CA TYR A 46 -1.12 -28.70 -8.23
C TYR A 46 -1.68 -29.13 -6.88
N GLY A 47 -2.78 -28.53 -6.42
CA GLY A 47 -3.41 -28.87 -5.14
C GLY A 47 -4.04 -30.26 -5.17
N GLY A 48 -3.86 -31.01 -4.08
CA GLY A 48 -4.33 -32.39 -3.97
C GLY A 48 -3.37 -33.44 -4.55
N TRP A 49 -2.23 -33.02 -5.09
CA TRP A 49 -1.15 -33.93 -5.46
C TRP A 49 -0.35 -34.25 -4.19
N GLU A 50 -0.74 -35.31 -3.49
CA GLU A 50 -0.09 -35.75 -2.24
C GLU A 50 0.94 -36.86 -2.47
N GLY A 51 1.87 -37.03 -1.52
CA GLY A 51 2.89 -38.08 -1.53
C GLY A 51 4.23 -37.67 -2.15
N ASN A 52 5.00 -38.64 -2.65
CA ASN A 52 6.33 -38.44 -3.25
C ASN A 52 6.25 -38.03 -4.73
N VAL A 53 5.34 -37.11 -5.06
CA VAL A 53 5.24 -36.55 -6.40
C VAL A 53 6.16 -35.34 -6.50
N PHE A 54 7.06 -35.35 -7.48
CA PHE A 54 7.96 -34.26 -7.76
C PHE A 54 7.67 -33.69 -9.14
N ILE A 55 7.64 -32.37 -9.24
CA ILE A 55 7.49 -31.65 -10.50
C ILE A 55 8.88 -31.13 -10.89
N SER A 56 9.47 -31.78 -11.88
CA SER A 56 10.75 -31.38 -12.43
C SER A 56 10.61 -30.10 -13.26
N THR A 57 11.40 -29.10 -12.92
CA THR A 57 11.51 -27.84 -13.66
C THR A 57 12.97 -27.56 -13.99
N PRO A 58 13.28 -26.64 -14.92
CA PRO A 58 14.67 -26.22 -15.14
C PRO A 58 15.37 -25.65 -13.90
N LEU A 59 14.62 -25.28 -12.85
CA LEU A 59 15.16 -24.76 -11.59
C LEU A 59 15.39 -25.86 -10.54
N GLY A 60 14.99 -27.10 -10.82
CA GLY A 60 15.07 -28.23 -9.90
C GLY A 60 13.74 -28.98 -9.78
N ASP A 61 13.76 -30.00 -8.91
CA ASP A 61 12.61 -30.81 -8.55
C ASP A 61 11.94 -30.24 -7.31
N PHE A 62 10.64 -29.98 -7.42
CA PHE A 62 9.86 -29.38 -6.34
C PHE A 62 8.66 -30.25 -6.00
N LYS A 63 8.31 -30.29 -4.72
CA LYS A 63 6.98 -30.76 -4.33
C LYS A 63 5.91 -29.81 -4.87
N PRO A 64 4.66 -30.28 -5.08
CA PRO A 64 3.55 -29.43 -5.54
C PRO A 64 3.38 -28.16 -4.70
N SER A 65 3.40 -28.27 -3.37
CA SER A 65 3.31 -27.12 -2.45
C SER A 65 4.50 -26.16 -2.58
N GLU A 66 5.71 -26.69 -2.76
CA GLU A 66 6.92 -25.89 -2.95
C GLU A 66 6.85 -25.09 -4.26
N LEU A 67 6.35 -25.71 -5.34
CA LEU A 67 6.15 -25.05 -6.63
C LEU A 67 5.07 -23.95 -6.55
N ILE A 68 3.97 -24.20 -5.84
CA ILE A 68 2.93 -23.18 -5.58
C ILE A 68 3.55 -21.96 -4.87
N GLY A 69 4.36 -22.21 -3.84
CA GLY A 69 5.07 -21.18 -3.09
C GLY A 69 6.02 -20.37 -3.99
N LEU A 70 6.84 -21.06 -4.78
CA LEU A 70 7.81 -20.45 -5.69
C LEU A 70 7.15 -19.60 -6.77
N GLU A 71 6.11 -20.12 -7.45
CA GLU A 71 5.38 -19.38 -8.48
C GLU A 71 4.72 -18.13 -7.90
N THR A 72 4.14 -18.22 -6.70
CA THR A 72 3.54 -17.09 -5.99
C THR A 72 4.58 -16.02 -5.62
N PHE A 73 5.75 -16.44 -5.14
CA PHE A 73 6.84 -15.53 -4.81
C PHE A 73 7.39 -14.80 -6.04
N LEU A 74 7.61 -15.53 -7.14
CA LEU A 74 8.04 -14.92 -8.41
C LEU A 74 7.01 -13.92 -8.93
N THR A 75 5.72 -14.23 -8.83
CA THR A 75 4.66 -13.28 -9.16
C THR A 75 4.72 -12.04 -8.27
N LEU A 76 4.91 -12.20 -6.96
CA LEU A 76 5.05 -11.06 -6.05
C LEU A 76 6.21 -10.17 -6.48
N PHE A 77 7.38 -10.76 -6.75
CA PHE A 77 8.54 -10.01 -7.21
C PHE A 77 8.26 -9.22 -8.51
N ILE A 78 7.66 -9.88 -9.52
CA ILE A 78 7.26 -9.24 -10.78
C ILE A 78 6.24 -8.13 -10.55
N THR A 79 5.28 -8.34 -9.66
CA THR A 79 4.24 -7.37 -9.30
C THR A 79 4.86 -6.12 -8.68
N LEU A 80 5.81 -6.29 -7.76
CA LEU A 80 6.50 -5.17 -7.12
C LEU A 80 7.38 -4.40 -8.11
N LEU A 81 8.05 -5.09 -9.03
CA LEU A 81 8.77 -4.45 -10.14
C LEU A 81 7.82 -3.64 -11.03
N TYR A 82 6.66 -4.21 -11.37
CA TYR A 82 5.63 -3.53 -12.14
C TYR A 82 5.15 -2.26 -11.43
N VAL A 83 4.80 -2.36 -10.14
CA VAL A 83 4.35 -1.22 -9.33
C VAL A 83 5.45 -0.16 -9.23
N ASN A 84 6.71 -0.54 -9.04
CA ASN A 84 7.81 0.41 -8.97
C ASN A 84 8.03 1.14 -10.32
N PHE A 85 7.91 0.44 -11.45
CA PHE A 85 8.07 1.05 -12.77
C PHE A 85 6.87 1.92 -13.16
N ARG A 86 5.66 1.40 -12.99
CA ARG A 86 4.41 2.06 -13.39
C ARG A 86 3.93 3.08 -12.36
N GLY A 87 4.37 2.98 -11.12
CA GLY A 87 3.98 3.88 -10.02
C GLY A 87 4.66 5.23 -10.04
N LYS A 88 5.76 5.41 -10.79
CA LYS A 88 6.48 6.69 -10.86
C LYS A 88 5.55 7.83 -11.30
N ARG A 89 5.43 8.86 -10.46
CA ARG A 89 4.58 10.05 -10.67
C ARG A 89 3.15 9.70 -11.11
N ALA A 90 2.59 8.63 -10.53
CA ALA A 90 1.29 8.10 -10.92
C ALA A 90 0.15 8.57 -10.02
N LEU A 91 0.42 8.82 -8.74
CA LEU A 91 -0.59 9.04 -7.71
C LEU A 91 -0.74 10.52 -7.38
N THR A 92 -1.97 10.96 -7.15
CA THR A 92 -2.23 12.28 -6.55
C THR A 92 -1.99 12.25 -5.04
N ILE A 93 -1.99 13.43 -4.40
CA ILE A 93 -1.84 13.53 -2.94
C ILE A 93 -2.97 12.75 -2.24
N ASP A 94 -4.22 12.85 -2.72
CA ASP A 94 -5.36 12.12 -2.16
C ASP A 94 -5.25 10.57 -2.30
N GLU A 95 -4.60 10.09 -3.36
CA GLU A 95 -4.50 8.64 -3.67
C GLU A 95 -3.31 7.96 -2.98
N LEU A 96 -2.29 8.73 -2.63
CA LEU A 96 -1.01 8.22 -2.13
C LEU A 96 -1.14 7.40 -0.83
N PRO A 97 -1.82 7.87 0.24
CA PRO A 97 -1.82 7.16 1.52
C PRO A 97 -2.55 5.82 1.44
N GLY A 98 -3.72 5.79 0.80
CA GLY A 98 -4.51 4.58 0.62
C GLY A 98 -3.79 3.53 -0.23
N THR A 99 -3.20 3.97 -1.36
CA THR A 99 -2.45 3.07 -2.25
C THR A 99 -1.20 2.53 -1.56
N SER A 100 -0.45 3.38 -0.85
CA SER A 100 0.76 2.98 -0.12
C SER A 100 0.45 1.95 0.97
N ALA A 101 -0.55 2.21 1.81
CA ALA A 101 -0.99 1.28 2.86
C ALA A 101 -1.42 -0.07 2.29
N LEU A 102 -2.12 -0.07 1.15
CA LEU A 102 -2.53 -1.30 0.48
C LEU A 102 -1.31 -2.08 -0.06
N VAL A 103 -0.34 -1.41 -0.68
CA VAL A 103 0.87 -2.06 -1.20
C VAL A 103 1.60 -2.81 -0.08
N TRP A 104 1.74 -2.20 1.10
CA TRP A 104 2.37 -2.88 2.25
C TRP A 104 1.59 -4.10 2.73
N ALA A 105 0.27 -3.97 2.88
CA ALA A 105 -0.59 -5.08 3.30
C ALA A 105 -0.56 -6.24 2.30
N MET A 106 -0.70 -5.93 1.01
CA MET A 106 -0.71 -6.93 -0.06
C MET A 106 0.65 -7.58 -0.29
N THR A 107 1.74 -6.87 -0.03
CA THR A 107 3.07 -7.49 -0.02
C THR A 107 3.18 -8.52 1.11
N GLY A 108 2.73 -8.17 2.32
CA GLY A 108 2.68 -9.10 3.45
C GLY A 108 1.85 -10.35 3.13
N LEU A 109 0.69 -10.18 2.49
CA LEU A 109 -0.13 -11.29 1.98
C LEU A 109 0.61 -12.15 0.96
N GLY A 110 1.27 -11.53 -0.03
CA GLY A 110 2.03 -12.26 -1.05
C GLY A 110 3.16 -13.09 -0.45
N ILE A 111 3.86 -12.54 0.56
CA ILE A 111 4.87 -13.28 1.31
C ILE A 111 4.22 -14.45 2.04
N GLY A 112 3.11 -14.22 2.76
CA GLY A 112 2.39 -15.28 3.48
C GLY A 112 1.91 -16.42 2.60
N LEU A 113 1.32 -16.11 1.43
CA LEU A 113 0.90 -17.11 0.46
C LEU A 113 2.09 -17.88 -0.14
N SER A 114 3.22 -17.22 -0.39
CA SER A 114 4.41 -17.93 -0.87
C SER A 114 5.01 -18.84 0.21
N ALA A 115 5.07 -18.36 1.45
CA ALA A 115 5.68 -19.05 2.57
C ALA A 115 4.81 -20.19 3.11
N SER A 116 3.49 -20.15 2.86
CA SER A 116 2.59 -21.26 3.18
C SER A 116 2.84 -22.49 2.31
N GLY A 117 3.24 -22.30 1.04
CA GLY A 117 3.69 -23.37 0.16
C GLY A 117 5.12 -23.84 0.45
N TRP A 118 6.03 -22.88 0.64
CA TRP A 118 7.43 -23.18 0.95
C TRP A 118 7.98 -22.25 2.03
N GLY A 119 8.06 -22.74 3.27
CA GLY A 119 8.47 -21.94 4.43
C GLY A 119 9.84 -21.24 4.27
N LEU A 120 10.76 -21.80 3.47
CA LEU A 120 12.06 -21.15 3.18
C LEU A 120 11.92 -19.80 2.46
N LEU A 121 10.81 -19.56 1.75
CA LEU A 121 10.55 -18.30 1.06
C LEU A 121 10.19 -17.14 2.00
N LEU A 122 9.95 -17.41 3.29
CA LEU A 122 9.76 -16.36 4.28
C LEU A 122 11.00 -15.45 4.36
N VAL A 123 12.20 -16.02 4.34
CA VAL A 123 13.47 -15.27 4.46
C VAL A 123 13.66 -14.29 3.29
N PRO A 124 13.65 -14.73 2.01
CA PRO A 124 13.75 -13.81 0.89
C PRO A 124 12.54 -12.86 0.78
N GLY A 125 11.35 -13.28 1.22
CA GLY A 125 10.17 -12.41 1.29
C GLY A 125 10.33 -11.24 2.26
N VAL A 126 10.77 -11.51 3.49
CA VAL A 126 11.07 -10.46 4.48
C VAL A 126 12.23 -9.58 4.00
N ALA A 127 13.27 -10.16 3.40
CA ALA A 127 14.37 -9.39 2.81
C ALA A 127 13.88 -8.42 1.72
N LEU A 128 12.98 -8.89 0.84
CA LEU A 128 12.34 -8.06 -0.19
C LEU A 128 11.50 -6.94 0.44
N TYR A 129 10.73 -7.23 1.48
CA TYR A 129 9.94 -6.24 2.20
C TYR A 129 10.83 -5.15 2.82
N LEU A 130 11.90 -5.53 3.52
CA LEU A 130 12.88 -4.61 4.10
C LEU A 130 13.59 -3.77 3.03
N PHE A 131 13.93 -4.38 1.90
CA PHE A 131 14.50 -3.67 0.76
C PHE A 131 13.54 -2.60 0.21
N MET A 132 12.25 -2.89 0.15
CA MET A 132 11.24 -1.89 -0.22
C MET A 132 11.13 -0.76 0.80
N ILE A 133 11.17 -1.04 2.11
CA ILE A 133 11.19 0.00 3.14
C ILE A 133 12.40 0.91 2.92
N TRP A 134 13.57 0.32 2.67
CA TRP A 134 14.79 1.07 2.41
C TRP A 134 14.67 1.97 1.17
N LEU A 135 14.09 1.47 0.08
CA LEU A 135 13.82 2.28 -1.11
C LEU A 135 12.83 3.42 -0.81
N ALA A 136 11.74 3.13 -0.11
CA ALA A 136 10.73 4.11 0.27
C ALA A 136 11.28 5.19 1.21
N HIS A 137 12.28 4.85 2.04
CA HIS A 137 12.96 5.82 2.89
C HIS A 137 13.87 6.77 2.10
N ARG A 138 14.52 6.27 1.03
CA ARG A 138 15.40 7.09 0.18
C ARG A 138 14.63 8.09 -0.67
N ASP A 139 13.50 7.68 -1.22
CA ASP A 139 12.64 8.55 -2.02
C ASP A 139 11.16 8.21 -1.76
N PRO A 140 10.55 8.83 -0.73
CA PRO A 140 9.16 8.56 -0.37
C PRO A 140 8.16 9.15 -1.38
N PHE A 141 8.63 10.01 -2.29
CA PHE A 141 7.79 10.75 -3.22
C PHE A 141 7.88 10.25 -4.67
N VAL A 142 8.62 9.16 -4.95
CA VAL A 142 8.73 8.55 -6.30
C VAL A 142 7.36 8.37 -6.96
N GLY A 143 6.38 7.90 -6.17
CA GLY A 143 5.04 7.60 -6.63
C GLY A 143 4.15 8.83 -6.86
N LEU A 144 4.53 9.96 -6.28
CA LEU A 144 3.70 11.16 -6.18
C LEU A 144 3.82 12.03 -7.43
N LYS A 145 2.68 12.38 -8.01
CA LYS A 145 2.55 13.34 -9.10
C LYS A 145 2.32 14.74 -8.52
N ALA A 146 3.34 15.30 -7.88
CA ALA A 146 3.31 16.64 -7.30
C ALA A 146 4.47 17.51 -7.81
N ARG A 147 4.33 18.83 -7.63
CA ARG A 147 5.34 19.85 -7.92
C ARG A 147 5.61 20.66 -6.65
N PRO A 148 6.78 21.32 -6.54
CA PRO A 148 7.01 22.28 -5.45
C PRO A 148 5.91 23.33 -5.39
N CYS A 149 5.48 23.69 -4.17
CA CYS A 149 4.50 24.75 -3.97
C CYS A 149 5.05 26.11 -4.42
N GLY A 150 4.21 26.93 -5.05
CA GLY A 150 4.53 28.31 -5.39
C GLY A 150 4.06 29.31 -4.33
N SER A 151 4.50 30.56 -4.49
CA SER A 151 3.96 31.78 -3.85
C SER A 151 3.64 31.62 -2.35
N GLU A 152 2.41 31.93 -1.97
CA GLU A 152 1.93 32.06 -0.59
C GLU A 152 1.90 30.73 0.17
N LEU A 153 1.53 29.63 -0.51
CA LEU A 153 1.55 28.29 0.10
C LEU A 153 2.97 27.85 0.45
N GLY A 154 3.93 28.16 -0.44
CA GLY A 154 5.35 27.90 -0.18
C GLY A 154 5.88 28.69 1.01
N GLU A 155 5.49 29.96 1.15
CA GLU A 155 5.88 30.82 2.27
C GLU A 155 5.35 30.30 3.61
N VAL A 156 4.07 29.92 3.68
CA VAL A 156 3.45 29.34 4.89
C VAL A 156 4.18 28.05 5.31
N ALA A 157 4.43 27.14 4.37
CA ALA A 157 5.12 25.89 4.66
C ALA A 157 6.59 26.12 5.09
N SER A 158 7.28 27.05 4.43
CA SER A 158 8.66 27.39 4.77
C SER A 158 8.78 28.07 6.14
N ALA A 159 7.80 28.89 6.53
CA ALA A 159 7.73 29.48 7.86
C ALA A 159 7.59 28.43 8.97
N LEU A 160 6.97 27.28 8.65
CA LEU A 160 6.86 26.12 9.54
C LEU A 160 8.10 25.19 9.46
N GLY A 161 9.08 25.49 8.61
CA GLY A 161 10.31 24.71 8.45
C GLY A 161 10.17 23.46 7.56
N TYR A 162 9.12 23.39 6.72
CA TYR A 162 8.88 22.24 5.83
C TYR A 162 9.07 22.58 4.36
N ASN A 163 9.53 21.60 3.59
CA ASN A 163 9.35 21.62 2.15
C ASN A 163 7.86 21.46 1.81
N CYS A 164 7.44 21.94 0.63
CA CYS A 164 6.04 21.86 0.23
C CYS A 164 5.90 21.28 -1.17
N LEU A 165 5.02 20.29 -1.31
CA LEU A 165 4.61 19.73 -2.58
C LEU A 165 3.09 19.85 -2.74
N THR A 166 2.66 20.20 -3.95
CA THR A 166 1.27 20.38 -4.31
C THR A 166 0.94 19.71 -5.65
N ASP A 167 -0.33 19.38 -5.85
CA ASP A 167 -0.87 18.91 -7.12
C ASP A 167 -2.05 19.78 -7.56
N GLU A 168 -2.68 19.47 -8.69
CA GLU A 168 -3.71 20.35 -9.27
C GLU A 168 -5.09 20.22 -8.59
N ASN A 169 -5.47 19.03 -8.14
CA ASN A 169 -6.89 18.71 -7.88
C ASN A 169 -7.17 18.11 -6.50
N SER A 170 -6.15 17.68 -5.75
CA SER A 170 -6.34 17.03 -4.46
C SER A 170 -6.90 18.00 -3.43
N LEU A 171 -7.61 17.48 -2.45
CA LEU A 171 -8.15 18.23 -1.32
C LEU A 171 -7.42 17.93 -0.02
N SER A 172 -6.55 16.91 0.00
CA SER A 172 -5.89 16.43 1.20
C SER A 172 -4.67 17.25 1.62
N VAL A 173 -4.43 17.30 2.93
CA VAL A 173 -3.20 17.82 3.54
C VAL A 173 -2.55 16.74 4.36
N TYR A 174 -1.26 16.48 4.14
CA TYR A 174 -0.51 15.51 4.94
C TYR A 174 0.88 16.02 5.27
N LYS A 175 1.39 15.58 6.40
CA LYS A 175 2.78 15.74 6.79
C LYS A 175 3.53 14.44 6.60
N LEU A 176 4.62 14.46 5.84
CA LEU A 176 5.47 13.30 5.63
C LEU A 176 6.95 13.69 5.79
N GLY A 177 7.50 13.42 6.97
CA GLY A 177 8.87 13.82 7.31
C GLY A 177 9.00 15.34 7.25
N ASN A 178 10.02 15.83 6.54
CA ASN A 178 10.28 17.27 6.40
C ASN A 178 9.51 17.91 5.24
N CYS A 179 8.39 17.32 4.80
CA CYS A 179 7.57 17.84 3.71
C CYS A 179 6.08 17.88 4.08
N LEU A 180 5.42 18.97 3.72
CA LEU A 180 3.98 19.10 3.68
C LEU A 180 3.48 18.82 2.26
N LEU A 181 2.50 17.93 2.15
CA LEU A 181 1.78 17.65 0.93
C LEU A 181 0.43 18.37 1.03
N VAL A 182 0.17 19.33 0.14
CA VAL A 182 -1.05 20.13 0.16
C VAL A 182 -1.71 20.07 -1.21
N GLY A 183 -2.93 19.53 -1.28
CA GLY A 183 -3.68 19.47 -2.53
C GLY A 183 -4.03 20.86 -3.06
N GLY A 184 -3.80 21.12 -4.35
CA GLY A 184 -4.08 22.45 -4.94
C GLY A 184 -5.56 22.78 -4.98
N GLY A 185 -6.42 21.77 -5.10
CA GLY A 185 -7.87 21.94 -5.02
C GLY A 185 -8.34 22.42 -3.65
N LEU A 186 -7.58 22.13 -2.57
CA LEU A 186 -7.88 22.67 -1.25
C LEU A 186 -7.68 24.18 -1.21
N VAL A 187 -6.53 24.65 -1.71
CA VAL A 187 -6.14 26.06 -1.70
C VAL A 187 -7.13 26.91 -2.52
N GLU A 188 -7.64 26.35 -3.61
CA GLU A 188 -8.61 27.02 -4.47
C GLU A 188 -10.02 27.11 -3.82
N LYS A 189 -10.45 26.08 -3.08
CA LYS A 189 -11.86 25.89 -2.72
C LYS A 189 -12.17 26.06 -1.24
N PHE A 190 -11.18 26.01 -0.36
CA PHE A 190 -11.39 26.11 1.08
C PHE A 190 -10.78 27.40 1.64
N PRO A 191 -11.61 28.37 2.09
CA PRO A 191 -11.13 29.69 2.51
C PRO A 191 -10.09 29.68 3.63
N ARG A 192 -10.21 28.75 4.58
CA ARG A 192 -9.33 28.63 5.76
C ARG A 192 -8.16 27.66 5.56
N TRP A 193 -7.73 27.43 4.32
CA TRP A 193 -6.67 26.45 4.01
C TRP A 193 -5.36 26.71 4.76
N LYS A 194 -5.01 27.99 5.02
CA LYS A 194 -3.80 28.36 5.76
C LYS A 194 -3.81 27.79 7.17
N GLU A 195 -4.92 27.95 7.87
CA GLU A 195 -5.09 27.45 9.24
C GLU A 195 -4.99 25.93 9.28
N VAL A 196 -5.55 25.23 8.28
CA VAL A 196 -5.41 23.77 8.13
C VAL A 196 -3.96 23.39 7.94
N VAL A 197 -3.23 24.04 7.04
CA VAL A 197 -1.80 23.75 6.77
C VAL A 197 -0.96 23.99 8.02
N GLU A 198 -1.20 25.09 8.74
CA GLU A 198 -0.52 25.39 10.01
C GLU A 198 -0.80 24.35 11.08
N CYS A 199 -2.06 23.95 11.23
CA CYS A 199 -2.46 22.92 12.17
C CYS A 199 -1.81 21.58 11.86
N MET A 200 -1.84 21.16 10.59
CA MET A 200 -1.21 19.91 10.14
C MET A 200 0.31 19.94 10.28
N GLY A 201 0.95 21.09 10.03
CA GLY A 201 2.40 21.26 10.25
C GLY A 201 2.83 21.13 11.71
N LYS A 202 1.94 21.48 12.65
CA LYS A 202 2.15 21.38 14.10
C LYS A 202 1.88 19.98 14.67
N VAL A 203 1.24 19.08 13.91
CA VAL A 203 1.01 17.70 14.36
C VAL A 203 2.36 16.97 14.48
N PRO A 204 2.67 16.36 15.64
CA PRO A 204 3.92 15.65 15.84
C PRO A 204 3.95 14.36 15.02
N ASP A 205 5.09 14.09 14.37
CA ASP A 205 5.28 12.88 13.58
C ASP A 205 5.05 11.59 14.38
N LEU A 206 4.66 10.54 13.67
CA LEU A 206 4.69 9.20 14.22
C LEU A 206 6.14 8.80 14.46
N GLY A 207 6.48 8.51 15.73
CA GLY A 207 7.83 8.11 16.12
C GLY A 207 8.28 6.82 15.39
N MET A 208 9.59 6.63 15.25
CA MET A 208 10.18 5.51 14.52
C MET A 208 9.68 4.14 15.02
N GLY A 209 9.55 3.98 16.34
CA GLY A 209 9.06 2.73 16.94
C GLY A 209 7.64 2.37 16.49
N LEU A 210 6.74 3.35 16.36
CA LEU A 210 5.38 3.11 15.89
C LEU A 210 5.35 2.79 14.38
N LYS A 211 6.17 3.46 13.58
CA LYS A 211 6.32 3.14 12.15
C LYS A 211 6.79 1.70 11.95
N LEU A 212 7.79 1.28 12.72
CA LEU A 212 8.28 -0.11 12.72
C LEU A 212 7.21 -1.10 13.19
N ALA A 213 6.44 -0.76 14.23
CA ALA A 213 5.34 -1.59 14.70
C ALA A 213 4.29 -1.79 13.61
N ILE A 214 3.87 -0.72 12.90
CA ILE A 214 2.91 -0.81 11.79
C ILE A 214 3.42 -1.74 10.67
N HIS A 215 4.70 -1.61 10.29
CA HIS A 215 5.32 -2.54 9.32
C HIS A 215 5.37 -3.98 9.84
N GLY A 216 5.65 -4.18 11.12
CA GLY A 216 5.59 -5.50 11.76
C GLY A 216 4.19 -6.12 11.70
N ILE A 217 3.13 -5.33 11.92
CA ILE A 217 1.74 -5.79 11.80
C ILE A 217 1.44 -6.20 10.35
N TYR A 218 1.91 -5.45 9.34
CA TYR A 218 1.73 -5.83 7.93
C TYR A 218 2.42 -7.14 7.54
N LEU A 219 3.42 -7.59 8.31
CA LEU A 219 4.08 -8.89 8.12
C LEU A 219 3.40 -10.05 8.87
N LEU A 220 2.35 -9.81 9.68
CA LEU A 220 1.61 -10.89 10.35
C LEU A 220 1.10 -11.97 9.38
N PRO A 221 0.54 -11.65 8.19
CA PRO A 221 0.16 -12.68 7.21
C PRO A 221 1.33 -13.57 6.79
N ALA A 222 2.56 -13.04 6.75
CA ALA A 222 3.75 -13.83 6.42
C ALA A 222 4.00 -14.94 7.46
N LEU A 223 3.92 -14.58 8.75
CA LEU A 223 4.14 -15.52 9.85
C LEU A 223 3.01 -16.56 9.94
N VAL A 224 1.76 -16.11 9.82
CA VAL A 224 0.58 -16.99 9.86
C VAL A 224 0.58 -17.95 8.67
N GLY A 225 1.03 -17.50 7.49
CA GLY A 225 1.11 -18.35 6.30
C GLY A 225 1.98 -19.59 6.51
N VAL A 226 3.15 -19.43 7.13
CA VAL A 226 4.03 -20.56 7.47
C VAL A 226 3.38 -21.54 8.43
N LEU A 227 2.61 -21.05 9.40
CA LEU A 227 1.95 -21.90 10.41
C LEU A 227 0.77 -22.68 9.84
N MET A 228 0.05 -22.09 8.88
CA MET A 228 -1.16 -22.71 8.31
C MET A 228 -0.84 -23.77 7.25
N GLY A 229 0.33 -23.71 6.61
CA GLY A 229 0.65 -24.57 5.45
C GLY A 229 -0.20 -24.22 4.22
N ASP A 230 -0.03 -24.95 3.13
CA ASP A 230 -0.72 -24.66 1.88
C ASP A 230 -2.18 -25.15 1.86
N GLY A 231 -2.98 -24.55 0.96
CA GLY A 231 -4.37 -24.91 0.78
C GLY A 231 -5.36 -23.74 0.67
N PRO A 232 -6.64 -24.06 0.38
CA PRO A 232 -7.69 -23.06 0.14
C PRO A 232 -8.10 -22.31 1.43
N PHE A 233 -8.14 -23.00 2.57
CA PHE A 233 -8.45 -22.37 3.87
C PHE A 233 -7.38 -21.35 4.28
N THR A 234 -6.10 -21.64 3.99
CA THR A 234 -5.00 -20.69 4.19
C THR A 234 -5.19 -19.43 3.37
N THR A 235 -5.60 -19.55 2.10
CA THR A 235 -5.86 -18.38 1.25
C THR A 235 -6.93 -17.47 1.85
N MET A 236 -8.07 -18.05 2.24
CA MET A 236 -9.16 -17.28 2.84
C MET A 236 -8.76 -16.66 4.18
N GLY A 237 -8.08 -17.43 5.03
CA GLY A 237 -7.58 -16.97 6.33
C GLY A 237 -6.60 -15.80 6.19
N LEU A 238 -5.64 -15.90 5.26
CA LEU A 238 -4.66 -14.84 5.02
C LEU A 238 -5.27 -13.60 4.38
N ILE A 239 -6.23 -13.75 3.47
CA ILE A 239 -6.98 -12.59 2.91
C ILE A 239 -7.76 -11.89 4.03
N ALA A 240 -8.50 -12.64 4.84
CA ALA A 240 -9.26 -12.08 5.95
C ALA A 240 -8.35 -11.37 6.96
N LEU A 241 -7.22 -11.99 7.32
CA LEU A 241 -6.22 -11.41 8.21
C LEU A 241 -5.59 -10.15 7.60
N THR A 242 -5.27 -10.15 6.32
CA THR A 242 -4.68 -8.99 5.63
C THR A 242 -5.65 -7.81 5.61
N LEU A 243 -6.93 -8.07 5.32
CA LEU A 243 -7.98 -7.05 5.38
C LEU A 243 -8.14 -6.51 6.80
N PHE A 244 -8.18 -7.39 7.79
CA PHE A 244 -8.25 -6.99 9.20
C PHE A 244 -7.06 -6.11 9.60
N VAL A 245 -5.84 -6.53 9.28
CA VAL A 245 -4.60 -5.76 9.54
C VAL A 245 -4.62 -4.42 8.81
N PHE A 246 -5.07 -4.40 7.56
CA PHE A 246 -5.18 -3.17 6.77
C PHE A 246 -6.12 -2.16 7.43
N PHE A 247 -7.37 -2.56 7.74
CA PHE A 247 -8.33 -1.67 8.39
C PHE A 247 -7.95 -1.28 9.81
N LEU A 248 -7.35 -2.20 10.57
CA LEU A 248 -6.84 -1.93 11.92
C LEU A 248 -5.74 -0.87 11.86
N ASN A 249 -4.74 -1.02 10.99
CA ASN A 249 -3.64 -0.06 10.85
C ASN A 249 -4.15 1.33 10.43
N LEU A 250 -5.11 1.40 9.51
CA LEU A 250 -5.73 2.67 9.11
C LEU A 250 -6.45 3.33 10.30
N THR A 251 -7.27 2.56 11.02
CA THR A 251 -8.02 3.04 12.19
C THR A 251 -7.09 3.53 13.29
N VAL A 252 -6.06 2.76 13.63
CA VAL A 252 -5.05 3.12 14.63
C VAL A 252 -4.31 4.40 14.22
N THR A 253 -3.89 4.50 12.96
CA THR A 253 -3.17 5.68 12.46
C THR A 253 -4.03 6.94 12.59
N VAL A 254 -5.28 6.90 12.12
CA VAL A 254 -6.21 8.03 12.22
C VAL A 254 -6.49 8.39 13.68
N THR A 255 -6.71 7.39 14.54
CA THR A 255 -7.03 7.62 15.96
C THR A 255 -5.87 8.29 16.69
N LEU A 256 -4.63 7.85 16.42
CA LEU A 256 -3.42 8.43 17.00
C LEU A 256 -3.14 9.84 16.48
N THR A 257 -3.39 10.11 15.21
CA THR A 257 -3.26 11.47 14.65
C THR A 257 -4.26 12.41 15.31
N LYS A 258 -5.54 12.03 15.40
CA LYS A 258 -6.58 12.83 16.06
C LYS A 258 -6.27 13.12 17.52
N GLY A 259 -5.77 12.14 18.27
CA GLY A 259 -5.37 12.34 19.67
C GLY A 259 -4.20 13.30 19.87
N LYS A 260 -3.47 13.65 18.81
CA LYS A 260 -2.31 14.56 18.85
C LYS A 260 -2.61 15.97 18.33
N VAL A 261 -3.82 16.19 17.81
CA VAL A 261 -4.28 17.52 17.38
C VAL A 261 -4.52 18.40 18.61
N ARG A 262 -4.05 19.65 18.56
CA ARG A 262 -4.31 20.63 19.61
C ARG A 262 -5.78 21.09 19.55
N GLU A 263 -6.39 21.37 20.70
CA GLU A 263 -7.80 21.83 20.75
C GLU A 263 -8.04 23.09 19.90
N GLU A 264 -7.07 24.00 19.82
CA GLU A 264 -7.13 25.20 18.96
C GLU A 264 -7.32 24.89 17.47
N CYS A 265 -6.85 23.72 17.02
CA CYS A 265 -6.94 23.27 15.63
C CYS A 265 -8.19 22.43 15.35
N ARG A 266 -8.93 22.05 16.40
CA ARG A 266 -10.01 21.08 16.29
C ARG A 266 -11.18 21.60 15.47
N GLU A 267 -11.60 22.84 15.72
CA GLU A 267 -12.69 23.49 14.99
C GLU A 267 -12.38 23.56 13.47
N VAL A 268 -11.18 24.00 13.12
CA VAL A 268 -10.74 24.15 11.72
C VAL A 268 -10.65 22.79 11.02
N LEU A 269 -10.13 21.77 11.72
CA LEU A 269 -10.02 20.42 11.17
C LEU A 269 -11.39 19.73 11.06
N GLU A 270 -12.33 20.00 11.96
CA GLU A 270 -13.72 19.53 11.83
C GLU A 270 -14.42 20.17 10.62
N GLU A 271 -14.27 21.48 10.42
CA GLU A 271 -14.78 22.19 9.24
C GLU A 271 -14.15 21.66 7.94
N TYR A 272 -12.83 21.45 7.95
CA TYR A 272 -12.08 20.85 6.86
C TYR A 272 -12.56 19.42 6.55
N ALA A 273 -12.78 18.60 7.57
CA ALA A 273 -13.26 17.23 7.39
C ALA A 273 -14.66 17.19 6.76
N GLU A 274 -15.56 18.10 7.15
CA GLU A 274 -16.88 18.26 6.52
C GLU A 274 -16.77 18.73 5.08
N PHE A 275 -15.93 19.73 4.81
CA PHE A 275 -15.63 20.21 3.47
C PHE A 275 -15.10 19.08 2.58
N PHE A 276 -14.13 18.31 3.08
CA PHE A 276 -13.52 17.20 2.37
C PHE A 276 -14.56 16.12 2.02
N ARG A 277 -15.39 15.72 2.99
CA ARG A 277 -16.47 14.73 2.77
C ARG A 277 -17.51 15.18 1.76
N LYS A 278 -17.84 16.47 1.73
CA LYS A 278 -18.84 17.04 0.81
C LYS A 278 -18.31 17.16 -0.62
N ASN A 279 -17.04 17.51 -0.77
CA ASN A 279 -16.45 17.85 -2.07
C ASN A 279 -15.67 16.69 -2.73
N LYS A 280 -15.25 15.68 -1.96
CA LYS A 280 -14.64 14.49 -2.54
C LYS A 280 -15.71 13.58 -3.14
N LYS A 281 -15.66 13.36 -4.47
CA LYS A 281 -16.51 12.40 -5.16
C LYS A 281 -16.24 11.01 -4.58
N LYS A 282 -17.18 10.46 -3.80
CA LYS A 282 -17.16 9.13 -3.13
C LYS A 282 -16.29 8.08 -3.86
N GLY A 283 -15.01 8.01 -3.51
CA GLY A 283 -14.14 6.87 -3.78
C GLY A 283 -14.28 5.91 -2.60
N ARG A 284 -14.65 4.65 -2.84
CA ARG A 284 -15.06 3.69 -1.78
C ARG A 284 -13.94 3.25 -0.82
N LEU A 285 -12.76 3.86 -0.85
CA LEU A 285 -11.59 3.53 0.00
C LEU A 285 -10.90 4.82 0.52
N ASP A 286 -11.69 5.83 0.86
CA ASP A 286 -11.17 7.10 1.36
C ASP A 286 -10.90 7.02 2.87
N VAL A 287 -9.65 6.73 3.22
CA VAL A 287 -9.14 7.03 4.56
C VAL A 287 -8.73 8.49 4.56
N ILE A 288 -9.57 9.31 5.18
CA ILE A 288 -9.20 10.65 5.61
C ILE A 288 -8.17 10.43 6.73
N ILE A 289 -6.89 10.54 6.39
CA ILE A 289 -5.90 10.89 7.41
C ILE A 289 -6.13 12.39 7.65
N ASP A 290 -7.12 12.69 8.48
CA ASP A 290 -7.08 13.90 9.31
C ASP A 290 -5.89 13.72 10.26
#